data_AF-A0A5C8PSI3-F1
#
_entry.id   AF-A0A5C8PSI3-F1
#
_cell.length_a   1.000
_cell.length_b   1.000
_cell.length_c   1.000
_cell.angle_alpha   90.00
_cell.angle_beta   90.00
_cell.angle_gamma   90.00
#
_symmetry.space_group_name_H-M   'P 1'
#
loop_
_entity.id
_entity.type
_entity.pdbx_description
1 polymer ?
#
loop_
_entity_poly.entity_id
_entity_poly.type
_entity_poly.pdbx_seq_one_letter_code
_entity_poly.pdbx_strand_id
1 'polypeptide(L)'
;MIIEPTIRYYPETDTMAIEVRPWPAEGKGDPSQIGGEDAGEDLVIHYGPDGTPWLWEIEHASMHPEHIAAALDDLRRRSAQAA
;
A
#
# COMPACT_ATOMS: atom_id res chain seq x y z
N MET A 1 -17.45 -7.63 -11.58
CA MET A 1 -16.70 -7.20 -10.40
C MET A 1 -15.24 -7.13 -10.84
N ILE A 2 -14.75 -5.92 -11.11
CA ILE A 2 -13.35 -5.71 -11.48
C ILE A 2 -12.59 -5.85 -10.17
N ILE A 3 -11.72 -6.84 -10.07
CA ILE A 3 -10.78 -6.94 -8.95
C ILE A 3 -9.67 -5.98 -9.31
N GLU A 4 -9.66 -4.81 -8.67
CA GLU A 4 -8.54 -3.87 -8.75
C GLU A 4 -7.25 -4.63 -8.41
N PRO A 5 -6.17 -4.48 -9.19
CA PRO A 5 -4.94 -5.20 -8.92
C PRO A 5 -4.32 -4.70 -7.61
N THR A 6 -3.96 -5.64 -6.72
CA THR A 6 -3.30 -5.41 -5.43
C THR A 6 -1.96 -4.67 -5.56
N ILE A 7 -1.32 -4.77 -6.72
CA ILE A 7 -0.05 -4.13 -7.04
C ILE A 7 -0.24 -3.32 -8.32
N ARG A 8 0.07 -2.02 -8.24
CA ARG A 8 -0.01 -1.08 -9.37
C ARG A 8 1.35 -0.40 -9.51
N TYR A 9 1.83 -0.31 -10.75
CA TYR A 9 3.02 0.47 -11.09
C TYR A 9 2.61 1.54 -12.10
N TYR A 10 3.01 2.79 -11.83
CA TYR A 10 2.73 3.97 -12.60
C TYR A 10 4.04 4.46 -13.25
N PRO A 11 4.34 4.06 -14.50
CA PRO A 11 5.61 4.38 -15.14
C PRO A 11 5.86 5.87 -15.33
N GLU A 12 4.78 6.67 -15.39
CA GLU A 12 4.84 8.11 -15.62
C GLU A 12 5.50 8.86 -14.45
N THR A 13 5.40 8.30 -13.25
CA THR A 13 5.95 8.87 -12.01
C THR A 13 6.97 7.94 -11.35
N ASP A 14 7.26 6.78 -11.94
CA ASP A 14 8.03 5.69 -11.31
C ASP A 14 7.49 5.38 -9.90
N THR A 15 6.17 5.29 -9.75
CA THR A 15 5.53 5.04 -8.45
C THR A 15 4.95 3.63 -8.42
N MET A 16 5.18 2.90 -7.33
CA MET A 16 4.53 1.62 -7.08
C MET A 16 3.59 1.71 -5.88
N ALA A 17 2.34 1.30 -6.08
CA ALA A 17 1.35 1.17 -5.01
C ALA A 17 1.08 -0.31 -4.73
N ILE A 18 1.26 -0.74 -3.48
CA ILE A 18 1.01 -2.10 -3.01
C ILE A 18 -0.02 -2.05 -1.88
N GLU A 19 -1.20 -2.60 -2.14
CA GLU A 19 -2.20 -2.84 -1.09
C GLU A 19 -1.75 -4.03 -0.25
N VAL A 20 -1.42 -3.80 1.02
CA VAL A 20 -0.95 -4.85 1.94
C VAL A 20 -2.10 -5.56 2.66
N ARG A 21 -3.32 -5.01 2.57
CA ARG A 21 -4.57 -5.64 3.04
C ARG A 21 -5.78 -5.03 2.33
N PRO A 22 -6.97 -5.65 2.39
CA PRO A 22 -8.20 -5.02 1.93
C PRO A 22 -8.55 -3.75 2.73
N TRP A 23 -9.23 -2.80 2.08
CA TRP A 23 -9.83 -1.66 2.78
C TRP A 23 -10.85 -2.15 3.82
N PRO A 24 -10.85 -1.63 5.06
CA PRO A 24 -11.81 -2.05 6.07
C PRO A 24 -13.24 -1.65 5.65
N ALA A 25 -14.10 -2.64 5.45
CA ALA A 25 -15.49 -2.44 5.00
C ALA A 25 -16.35 -1.59 5.96
N GLU A 26 -15.98 -1.52 7.23
CA GLU A 26 -16.69 -0.74 8.26
C GLU A 26 -16.16 0.69 8.40
N GLY A 27 -15.07 1.02 7.69
CA GLY A 27 -14.45 2.34 7.72
C GLY A 27 -15.29 3.39 6.99
N LYS A 28 -15.87 4.34 7.73
CA LYS A 28 -16.39 5.58 7.12
C LYS A 28 -15.21 6.44 6.67
N GLY A 29 -14.82 6.31 5.41
CA GLY A 29 -13.79 7.13 4.78
C GLY A 29 -13.61 6.75 3.33
N ASP A 30 -13.39 7.75 2.47
CA ASP A 30 -12.94 7.53 1.10
C ASP A 30 -11.43 7.23 1.14
N PRO A 31 -10.95 6.09 0.60
CA PRO A 31 -9.53 5.78 0.56
C PRO A 31 -8.68 6.89 -0.08
N SER A 32 -9.25 7.64 -1.02
CA SER A 32 -8.56 8.77 -1.68
C SER A 32 -8.46 10.03 -0.81
N GLN A 33 -9.17 10.08 0.33
CA GLN A 33 -9.18 11.21 1.26
C GLN A 33 -8.37 10.95 2.53
N ILE A 34 -8.02 9.70 2.83
CA ILE A 34 -7.12 9.38 3.93
C ILE A 34 -5.69 9.51 3.41
N GLY A 35 -5.01 10.58 3.84
CA GLY A 35 -3.63 10.84 3.41
C GLY A 35 -2.64 9.80 3.93
N GLY A 36 -1.52 9.68 3.25
CA GLY A 36 -0.37 8.89 3.68
C GLY A 36 0.54 9.65 4.64
N GLU A 37 1.29 8.89 5.44
CA GLU A 37 2.39 9.41 6.26
C GLU A 37 3.72 9.10 5.57
N ASP A 38 4.60 10.10 5.52
CA ASP A 38 6.01 9.91 5.15
C ASP A 38 6.66 8.93 6.14
N ALA A 39 7.15 7.80 5.62
CA ALA A 39 7.78 6.73 6.39
C ALA A 39 9.26 6.54 6.03
N GLY A 40 9.85 7.50 5.32
CA GLY A 40 11.22 7.46 4.86
C GLY A 40 11.37 8.02 3.44
N GLU A 41 12.63 8.12 3.00
CA GLU A 41 12.93 8.53 1.63
C GLU A 41 12.17 7.66 0.62
N ASP A 42 11.38 8.34 -0.21
CA ASP A 42 10.57 7.76 -1.27
C ASP A 42 9.55 6.69 -0.80
N LEU A 43 9.10 6.76 0.46
CA LEU A 43 8.13 5.84 1.03
C LEU A 43 7.00 6.56 1.77
N VAL A 44 5.77 6.33 1.31
CA VAL A 44 4.54 6.83 1.94
C VAL A 44 3.65 5.66 2.35
N ILE A 45 3.21 5.65 3.61
CA ILE A 45 2.30 4.63 4.13
C ILE A 45 0.91 5.22 4.32
N HIS A 46 -0.06 4.67 3.60
CA HIS A 46 -1.47 5.03 3.73
C HIS A 46 -2.14 4.12 4.75
N TYR A 47 -2.78 4.73 5.74
CA TYR A 47 -3.46 4.01 6.83
C TYR A 47 -4.96 3.94 6.55
N GLY A 48 -5.57 2.82 6.95
CA GLY A 48 -7.03 2.74 7.01
C GLY A 48 -7.59 3.59 8.16
N PRO A 49 -8.92 3.79 8.21
CA PRO A 49 -9.59 4.51 9.31
C PRO A 49 -9.46 3.84 10.68
N ASP A 50 -9.02 2.58 10.73
CA ASP A 50 -8.65 1.84 11.93
C ASP A 50 -7.19 2.09 12.38
N GLY A 51 -6.48 3.00 11.73
CA GLY A 51 -5.09 3.34 12.02
C GLY A 51 -4.07 2.26 11.62
N THR A 52 -4.47 1.26 10.84
CA THR A 52 -3.57 0.18 10.39
C THR A 52 -3.14 0.40 8.94
N PRO A 53 -1.86 0.17 8.58
CA PRO A 53 -1.38 0.30 7.20
C PRO A 53 -2.26 -0.48 6.22
N TRP A 54 -2.66 0.18 5.15
CA TRP A 54 -3.50 -0.38 4.09
C TRP A 54 -2.74 -0.44 2.75
N LEU A 55 -2.04 0.63 2.39
CA LEU A 55 -1.33 0.74 1.12
C LEU A 55 0.06 1.34 1.34
N TRP A 56 1.04 0.77 0.67
CA TRP A 56 2.40 1.30 0.58
C TRP A 56 2.54 1.96 -0.78
N GLU A 57 2.94 3.23 -0.78
CA GLU A 57 3.27 4.00 -1.96
C GLU A 57 4.78 4.23 -1.96
N ILE A 58 5.44 3.74 -3.01
CA ILE A 58 6.89 3.78 -3.18
C ILE A 58 7.16 4.71 -4.35
N GLU A 59 7.70 5.88 -4.07
CA GLU A 59 8.17 6.82 -5.09
C GLU A 59 9.51 6.32 -5.65
N HIS A 60 9.86 6.69 -6.88
CA HIS A 60 11.08 6.22 -7.56
C HIS A 60 11.31 4.69 -7.43
N ALA A 61 10.25 3.89 -7.55
CA ALA A 61 10.21 2.49 -7.17
C ALA A 61 11.29 1.64 -7.85
N SER A 62 11.69 2.01 -9.07
CA SER A 62 12.80 1.36 -9.78
C SER A 62 14.15 1.42 -9.03
N MET A 63 14.31 2.38 -8.13
CA MET A 63 15.50 2.61 -7.30
C MET A 63 15.40 2.00 -5.91
N HIS A 64 14.22 1.54 -5.48
CA HIS A 64 13.94 1.07 -4.11
C HIS A 64 13.43 -0.39 -4.04
N PRO A 65 14.23 -1.38 -4.51
CA PRO A 65 13.84 -2.79 -4.39
C PRO A 65 13.66 -3.25 -2.94
N GLU A 66 14.30 -2.59 -1.96
CA GLU A 66 14.14 -2.84 -0.54
C GLU A 66 12.73 -2.50 -0.02
N HIS A 67 12.15 -1.39 -0.47
CA HIS A 67 10.79 -1.00 -0.11
C HIS A 67 9.77 -1.97 -0.72
N ILE A 68 9.99 -2.38 -1.98
CA ILE A 68 9.16 -3.36 -2.66
C ILE A 68 9.21 -4.70 -1.91
N ALA A 69 10.41 -5.18 -1.56
CA ALA A 69 10.56 -6.43 -0.81
C ALA A 69 9.84 -6.37 0.55
N ALA A 70 10.00 -5.28 1.29
CA ALA A 70 9.34 -5.09 2.58
C ALA A 70 7.81 -5.09 2.48
N ALA A 71 7.25 -4.40 1.48
CA ALA A 71 5.81 -4.37 1.23
C ALA A 71 5.26 -5.76 0.86
N LEU A 72 5.98 -6.52 0.03
CA LEU A 72 5.59 -7.89 -0.34
C LEU A 72 5.64 -8.85 0.84
N ASP A 73 6.66 -8.72 1.71
CA ASP A 73 6.74 -9.49 2.95
C ASP A 73 5.57 -9.15 3.89
N ASP A 74 5.19 -7.88 4.00
CA ASP A 74 4.04 -7.46 4.81
C ASP A 74 2.71 -8.03 4.27
N LEU A 75 2.49 -7.89 2.96
CA LEU A 75 1.33 -8.47 2.26
C LEU A 75 1.24 -9.98 2.51
N ARG A 76 2.37 -10.70 2.43
CA ARG A 76 2.42 -12.14 2.65
C ARG A 76 2.09 -12.51 4.10
N ARG A 77 2.66 -11.81 5.09
CA ARG A 77 2.38 -12.05 6.51
C ARG A 77 0.90 -11.85 6.84
N ARG A 78 0.28 -10.79 6.32
CA ARG A 78 -1.14 -10.48 6.54
C ARG A 78 -2.06 -11.50 5.88
N SER A 79 -1.72 -11.90 4.66
CA SER A 79 -2.46 -12.95 3.94
C SER A 79 -2.42 -14.29 4.69
N ALA A 80 -1.29 -14.63 5.32
CA ALA A 80 -1.17 -15.83 6.14
C ALA A 80 -1.96 -15.76 7.47
N GLN A 81 -2.20 -14.56 8.01
CA GLN A 81 -3.00 -14.36 9.23
C GLN A 81 -4.51 -14.38 8.97
N ALA A 82 -4.93 -14.12 7.73
CA ALA A 82 -6.34 -14.09 7.33
C ALA A 82 -6.87 -15.46 6.85
N ALA A 83 -6.00 -16.48 6.73
CA ALA A 83 -6.33 -17.85 6.32
C ALA A 83 -6.53 -18.77 7.53
#